data_AF-A0A9Y1BP67-F1
#
_entry.id   AF-A0A9Y1BP67-F1
#
_cell.length_a   1.000
_cell.length_b   1.000
_cell.length_c   1.000
_cell.angle_alpha   90.00
_cell.angle_beta   90.00
_cell.angle_gamma   90.00
#
_symmetry.space_group_name_H-M   'P 1'
#
loop_
_entity.id
_entity.type
_entity.pdbx_description
1 polymer ?
#
loop_
_entity_poly.entity_id
_entity_poly.type
_entity_poly.pdbx_seq_one_letter_code
_entity_poly.pdbx_strand_id
1 'polypeptide(L)'
;MNKPKRNLERLRKIVVKKALEGEKIKEVAHDYMVSRKFVYKWLKRFEENPEGEWWKDRSSRPKTIHRKVDEELRERIRELRVK
;
A
#
# COMPACT_ATOMS: atom_id res chain seq x y z
N MET A 1 6.83 -15.76 18.47
CA MET A 1 6.13 -16.17 17.23
C MET A 1 6.43 -15.17 16.12
N ASN A 2 7.24 -15.55 15.14
CA ASN A 2 7.51 -14.72 13.96
C ASN A 2 6.30 -14.84 13.02
N LYS A 3 5.37 -13.88 13.04
CA LYS A 3 4.21 -13.92 12.12
C LYS A 3 4.74 -13.70 10.69
N PRO A 4 4.37 -14.54 9.71
CA PRO A 4 4.77 -14.32 8.33
C PRO A 4 4.33 -12.93 7.87
N LYS A 5 5.23 -12.22 7.18
CA LYS A 5 5.02 -10.84 6.74
C LYS A 5 3.80 -10.79 5.82
N ARG A 6 2.73 -10.13 6.26
CA ARG A 6 1.47 -10.03 5.50
C ARG A 6 1.72 -9.31 4.18
N ASN A 7 1.49 -10.00 3.05
CA ASN A 7 1.62 -9.38 1.73
C ASN A 7 0.42 -8.47 1.46
N LEU A 8 0.59 -7.18 1.73
CA LEU A 8 -0.46 -6.17 1.59
C LEU A 8 -0.91 -5.98 0.14
N GLU A 9 0.00 -6.07 -0.83
CA GLU A 9 -0.36 -5.88 -2.25
C GLU A 9 -1.30 -6.99 -2.72
N ARG A 10 -0.98 -8.24 -2.39
CA ARG A 10 -1.85 -9.38 -2.67
C ARG A 10 -3.19 -9.23 -1.97
N LEU A 11 -3.20 -8.80 -0.72
CA LEU A 11 -4.44 -8.57 0.04
C LEU A 11 -5.33 -7.51 -0.63
N ARG A 12 -4.75 -6.39 -1.08
CA ARG A 12 -5.45 -5.31 -1.80
C ARG A 12 -6.10 -5.84 -3.08
N LYS A 13 -5.36 -6.63 -3.85
CA LYS A 13 -5.87 -7.28 -5.08
C LYS A 13 -7.06 -8.19 -4.81
N ILE A 14 -6.95 -9.04 -3.78
CA ILE A 14 -7.99 -10.00 -3.45
C ILE A 14 -9.29 -9.31 -2.99
N VAL A 15 -9.20 -8.36 -2.04
CA VAL A 15 -10.42 -7.72 -1.51
C VAL A 15 -11.17 -6.90 -2.57
N VAL A 16 -10.45 -6.29 -3.52
CA VAL A 16 -11.08 -5.58 -4.64
C VAL A 16 -11.72 -6.57 -5.62
N LYS A 17 -11.03 -7.65 -5.99
CA LYS A 17 -11.62 -8.71 -6.84
C LYS A 17 -12.93 -9.22 -6.24
N LYS A 18 -12.94 -9.51 -4.94
CA LYS A 18 -14.10 -9.99 -4.19
C LYS A 18 -15.25 -8.98 -4.18
N ALA A 19 -14.93 -7.70 -3.96
CA ALA A 19 -15.92 -6.63 -4.06
C ALA A 19 -16.51 -6.49 -5.48
N LEU A 20 -15.70 -6.66 -6.53
CA LEU A 20 -16.15 -6.62 -7.93
C LEU A 20 -16.99 -7.84 -8.32
N GLU A 21 -16.75 -9.00 -7.70
CA GLU A 21 -17.57 -10.22 -7.83
C GLU A 21 -18.95 -10.07 -7.17
N GLY A 22 -19.23 -8.94 -6.49
CA GLY A 22 -20.52 -8.64 -5.86
C GLY A 22 -20.63 -9.11 -4.40
N GLU A 23 -19.54 -9.60 -3.80
CA GLU A 23 -19.53 -9.96 -2.38
C GLU A 23 -19.72 -8.72 -1.49
N LYS A 24 -20.45 -8.86 -0.38
CA LYS A 24 -20.71 -7.73 0.50
C LYS A 24 -19.42 -7.27 1.16
N ILE A 25 -19.13 -5.97 1.07
CA ILE A 25 -17.94 -5.35 1.67
C ILE A 25 -17.76 -5.69 3.15
N LYS A 26 -18.85 -5.87 3.91
CA LYS A 26 -18.81 -6.30 5.32
C LYS A 26 -18.21 -7.69 5.48
N GLU A 27 -18.62 -8.64 4.64
CA GLU A 27 -18.16 -10.04 4.66
C GLU A 27 -16.71 -10.11 4.19
N VAL A 28 -16.39 -9.47 3.07
CA VAL A 28 -15.00 -9.35 2.57
C VAL A 28 -14.06 -8.75 3.64
N ALA A 29 -14.49 -7.69 4.32
CA ALA A 29 -13.67 -7.08 5.36
C ALA A 29 -13.43 -8.03 6.55
N HIS A 30 -14.47 -8.77 6.95
CA HIS A 30 -14.42 -9.74 8.03
C HIS A 30 -13.49 -10.92 7.68
N ASP A 31 -13.69 -11.57 6.53
CA ASP A 31 -13.00 -12.79 6.13
C ASP A 31 -11.51 -12.56 5.89
N TYR A 32 -11.17 -11.38 5.37
CA TYR A 32 -9.79 -10.98 5.14
C TYR A 32 -9.16 -10.23 6.31
N MET A 33 -9.84 -10.12 7.46
CA MET A 33 -9.37 -9.41 8.67
C MET A 33 -8.82 -8.00 8.35
N VAL A 34 -9.62 -7.20 7.66
CA VAL A 34 -9.33 -5.80 7.32
C VAL A 34 -10.51 -4.91 7.71
N SER A 35 -10.29 -3.60 7.79
CA SER A 35 -11.40 -2.68 8.01
C SER A 35 -12.24 -2.50 6.74
N ARG A 36 -13.54 -2.22 6.86
CA ARG A 36 -14.39 -1.85 5.71
C ARG A 36 -13.80 -0.68 4.93
N LYS A 37 -13.23 0.30 5.63
CA LYS A 37 -12.54 1.46 5.05
C LYS A 37 -11.34 1.07 4.18
N PHE A 38 -10.64 -0.02 4.52
CA PHE A 38 -9.56 -0.56 3.69
C PHE A 38 -10.11 -1.01 2.34
N VAL A 39 -11.18 -1.82 2.33
CA VAL A 39 -11.81 -2.31 1.10
C VAL A 39 -12.30 -1.15 0.23
N TYR A 40 -13.07 -0.21 0.80
CA TYR A 40 -13.55 0.97 0.07
C TYR A 40 -12.41 1.82 -0.52
N LYS A 41 -11.32 2.04 0.23
CA LYS A 41 -10.17 2.82 -0.24
C LYS A 41 -9.58 2.21 -1.52
N TRP A 42 -9.38 0.89 -1.54
CA TRP A 42 -8.73 0.23 -2.68
C TRP A 42 -9.69 0.00 -3.84
N LEU A 43 -10.98 -0.25 -3.57
CA LEU A 43 -12.01 -0.30 -4.60
C LEU A 43 -12.11 1.03 -5.34
N LYS A 44 -12.20 2.15 -4.61
CA LYS A 44 -12.22 3.49 -5.21
C LYS A 44 -10.97 3.76 -6.07
N ARG A 45 -9.79 3.34 -5.59
CA ARG A 45 -8.55 3.50 -6.37
C ARG A 45 -8.53 2.66 -7.65
N PHE A 46 -9.12 1.47 -7.62
CA PHE A 46 -9.28 0.64 -8.81
C PHE A 46 -10.22 1.31 -9.81
N GLU A 47 -11.37 1.81 -9.35
CA GLU A 47 -12.35 2.52 -10.20
C GLU A 47 -11.75 3.78 -10.85
N GLU A 48 -10.87 4.50 -10.15
CA GLU A 48 -10.17 5.67 -10.70
C GLU A 48 -9.16 5.34 -11.80
N ASN A 49 -8.48 4.18 -11.72
CA ASN A 49 -7.50 3.75 -12.73
C ASN A 49 -7.33 2.22 -12.72
N PRO A 50 -8.20 1.48 -13.44
CA PRO A 50 -8.18 0.01 -13.46
C PRO A 50 -6.89 -0.59 -14.03
N GLU A 51 -6.32 0.05 -15.06
CA GLU A 51 -5.11 -0.42 -15.76
C GLU A 51 -3.81 -0.04 -15.04
N GLY A 52 -3.88 0.88 -14.07
CA GLY A 52 -2.73 1.35 -13.32
C GLY A 52 -2.32 0.45 -12.15
N GLU A 53 -1.27 0.85 -11.46
CA GLU A 53 -0.76 0.16 -10.27
C GLU A 53 -1.53 0.58 -8.99
N TRP A 54 -2.86 0.55 -9.07
CA TRP A 54 -3.74 1.02 -7.99
C TRP A 54 -3.54 0.30 -6.66
N TRP A 55 -2.95 -0.91 -6.65
CA TRP A 55 -2.63 -1.70 -5.45
C TRP A 55 -1.35 -1.28 -4.75
N LYS A 56 -0.49 -0.47 -5.37
CA LYS A 56 0.73 0.05 -4.74
C LYS A 56 0.39 1.19 -3.81
N ASP A 57 1.19 1.31 -2.74
CA ASP A 57 1.05 2.50 -1.90
C ASP A 57 1.60 3.72 -2.61
N ARG A 58 0.93 4.86 -2.42
CA ARG A 58 1.46 6.13 -2.92
C ARG A 58 2.40 6.65 -1.85
N SER A 59 3.54 7.22 -2.27
CA SER A 59 4.46 7.86 -1.34
C SER A 59 3.72 8.90 -0.49
N SER A 60 3.82 8.80 0.83
CA SER A 60 3.34 9.81 1.76
C SER A 60 4.31 10.99 1.88
N ARG A 61 5.47 10.91 1.22
CA ARG A 61 6.50 11.92 1.33
C ARG A 61 6.01 13.24 0.70
N PRO A 62 6.21 14.38 1.36
CA PRO A 62 5.96 15.68 0.76
C PRO A 62 6.64 15.81 -0.59
N LYS A 63 5.93 16.40 -1.56
CA LYS A 63 6.48 16.67 -2.90
C LYS A 63 7.66 17.64 -2.83
N THR A 64 7.53 18.65 -1.98
CA THR A 64 8.53 19.71 -1.80
C THR A 64 9.26 19.53 -0.48
N ILE A 65 10.58 19.46 -0.53
CA ILE A 65 11.46 19.37 0.64
C ILE A 65 12.51 20.46 0.48
N HIS A 66 12.41 21.54 1.27
CA HIS A 66 13.32 22.68 1.17
C HIS A 66 14.76 22.34 1.56
N ARG A 67 14.95 21.46 2.54
CA ARG A 67 16.28 21.01 3.02
C ARG A 67 16.54 19.58 2.55
N LYS A 68 16.52 19.37 1.24
CA LYS A 68 16.79 18.06 0.67
C LYS A 68 18.29 17.78 0.80
N VAL A 69 18.63 16.74 1.54
CA VAL A 69 19.98 16.17 1.55
C VAL A 69 20.32 15.75 0.12
N ASP A 70 21.45 16.21 -0.40
CA ASP A 70 21.99 15.80 -1.69
C ASP A 70 22.30 14.29 -1.71
N GLU A 71 22.52 13.75 -2.90
CA GLU A 71 22.69 12.30 -3.03
C GLU A 71 24.06 11.83 -2.51
N GLU A 72 25.09 12.67 -2.63
CA GLU A 72 26.45 12.39 -2.15
C GLU A 72 26.47 12.21 -0.62
N LEU A 73 25.88 13.14 0.11
CA LEU A 73 25.75 13.10 1.57
C LEU A 73 24.87 11.92 2.02
N ARG A 74 23.86 11.51 1.22
CA ARG A 74 23.09 10.30 1.54
C ARG A 74 23.90 9.02 1.40
N GLU A 75 24.67 8.88 0.34
CA GLU A 75 25.53 7.71 0.15
C GLU A 75 26.59 7.68 1.25
N ARG A 76 27.16 8.83 1.62
CA ARG A 76 28.07 8.93 2.77
C ARG A 76 27.44 8.45 4.08
N ILE A 77 26.19 8.84 4.37
CA ILE A 77 25.45 8.36 5.55
C ILE A 77 25.20 6.85 5.50
N ARG A 78 24.92 6.28 4.32
CA ARG A 78 24.72 4.84 4.15
C ARG A 78 25.99 4.06 4.46
N GLU A 79 27.11 4.47 3.88
CA GLU A 79 28.43 3.85 4.13
C GLU A 79 28.75 3.81 5.62
N LEU A 80 28.54 4.92 6.33
CA LEU A 80 28.83 5.04 7.76
C LEU A 80 27.90 4.19 8.64
N ARG A 81 26.70 3.84 8.18
CA ARG A 81 25.72 3.02 8.93
C ARG A 81 25.92 1.52 8.78
N VAL A 82 26.65 1.08 7.75
CA VAL A 82 26.94 -0.34 7.50
C VAL A 82 28.18 -0.80 8.29
N LYS A 83 29.04 0.15 8.68
CA LYS A 83 30.19 -0.04 9.58
C LYS A 83 29.75 -0.16 11.03
#